data_AF-A0A7Y7C9F5-F1
#
_entry.id   AF-A0A7Y7C9F5-F1
#
_cell.length_a   1.000
_cell.length_b   1.000
_cell.length_c   1.000
_cell.angle_alpha   90.00
_cell.angle_beta   90.00
_cell.angle_gamma   90.00
#
_symmetry.space_group_name_H-M   'P 1'
#
loop_
_entity.id
_entity.type
_entity.pdbx_description
1 polymer ?
#
loop_
_entity_poly.entity_id
_entity_poly.type
_entity_poly.pdbx_seq_one_letter_code
_entity_poly.pdbx_strand_id
1 'polypeptide(L)'
;MALDLKLRVTESGGRAGPKGAEPVPARNRTMQVRLERDWLRYREASGTDVLLDFARRRRIVLDEAARTYREESLFATVGFRHMELANRELGRSVIAAGKGDTAELEPVMAEHHLSALDKSRGRTIDSETPWSGGLRGFFRSVIGGSTRSDISVVSERGHTVFATAAGRRLFSFSDEGTDAPPEQVRQFVQFLRYVYQGHPLVLERLASGDRIPRDIHYFARQPFESPAHEVSLRVHAVDVVPDVALPLIGLRRVLRPHEDSPVNASIERVLLGEVPDNQEVVTRRMAEAKQSLQAGRGLEGTLALMELSLETDVSPSELGALLQQETDVHVRRLREALTQPPRNEAEARAVVATYVELRGPAGNKAHVLNTFQASTHRALQEDEEARGLLLDAIEVNPFLAGAYKDLGDIYLSEYATGDAWMCWEAARKLAPDHRLLKDVNEWEATLVADHPEYFEGGRALGFDTRLH
;
A
#
# COMPACT_ATOMS: atom_id res chain seq x y z
N MET A 1 23.43 -12.51 14.90
CA MET A 1 23.52 -13.82 14.22
C MET A 1 22.17 -14.03 13.57
N ALA A 2 22.18 -14.36 12.29
CA ALA A 2 21.00 -14.54 11.47
C ALA A 2 20.62 -16.03 11.44
N LEU A 3 19.37 -16.30 11.07
CA LEU A 3 18.92 -17.66 10.75
C LEU A 3 18.72 -17.80 9.27
N ASP A 4 19.20 -18.91 8.72
CA ASP A 4 18.96 -19.32 7.34
C ASP A 4 18.09 -20.58 7.35
N LEU A 5 16.83 -20.43 6.95
CA LEU A 5 15.80 -21.45 6.98
C LEU A 5 15.66 -22.08 5.59
N LYS A 6 15.65 -23.42 5.52
CA LYS A 6 15.31 -24.16 4.30
C LYS A 6 13.93 -24.77 4.44
N LEU A 7 13.01 -24.26 3.62
CA LEU A 7 11.61 -24.64 3.62
C LEU A 7 11.31 -25.54 2.42
N ARG A 8 10.55 -26.61 2.67
CA ARG A 8 9.81 -27.31 1.63
C ARG A 8 8.40 -26.75 1.59
N VAL A 9 7.99 -26.26 0.44
CA VAL A 9 6.66 -25.71 0.19
C VAL A 9 5.89 -26.71 -0.65
N THR A 10 4.71 -27.10 -0.19
CA THR A 10 3.76 -27.91 -0.93
C THR A 10 2.49 -27.08 -1.10
N GLU A 11 2.19 -26.74 -2.35
CA GLU A 11 0.97 -26.04 -2.73
C GLU A 11 0.05 -27.06 -3.39
N SER A 12 -1.14 -27.25 -2.84
CA SER A 12 -2.12 -28.19 -3.36
C SER A 12 -3.49 -27.56 -3.36
N GLY A 13 -4.32 -27.97 -4.31
CA GLY A 13 -5.74 -27.69 -4.22
C GLY A 13 -6.32 -26.92 -5.39
N GLY A 14 -7.64 -26.99 -5.39
CA GLY A 14 -8.53 -26.48 -6.40
C GLY A 14 -8.92 -27.49 -7.48
N ARG A 15 -10.09 -27.29 -8.10
CA ARG A 15 -10.53 -27.99 -9.32
C ARG A 15 -10.28 -27.09 -10.53
N ALA A 16 -9.51 -27.55 -11.51
CA ALA A 16 -9.33 -26.82 -12.76
C ALA A 16 -10.58 -26.98 -13.66
N GLY A 17 -11.66 -26.22 -13.38
CA GLY A 17 -12.84 -26.19 -14.25
C GLY A 17 -14.19 -26.45 -13.54
N PRO A 18 -15.27 -26.67 -14.32
CA PRO A 18 -16.63 -26.85 -13.79
C PRO A 18 -16.74 -28.06 -12.85
N LYS A 19 -17.84 -28.14 -12.08
CA LYS A 19 -18.10 -29.25 -11.13
C LYS A 19 -17.79 -30.61 -11.77
N GLY A 20 -16.71 -31.26 -11.33
CA GLY A 20 -16.23 -32.55 -11.85
C GLY A 20 -14.79 -32.56 -12.35
N ALA A 21 -14.14 -31.39 -12.47
CA ALA A 21 -12.73 -31.32 -12.86
C ALA A 21 -11.77 -31.94 -11.83
N GLU A 22 -10.69 -32.53 -12.34
CA GLU A 22 -9.64 -33.16 -11.53
C GLU A 22 -8.97 -32.13 -10.59
N PRO A 23 -8.55 -32.57 -9.39
CA PRO A 23 -7.77 -31.72 -8.48
C PRO A 23 -6.47 -31.26 -9.15
N VAL A 24 -6.10 -29.99 -8.94
CA VAL A 24 -4.77 -29.51 -9.35
C VAL A 24 -3.71 -30.32 -8.61
N PRO A 25 -2.76 -30.96 -9.32
CA PRO A 25 -1.73 -31.76 -8.68
C PRO A 25 -0.86 -30.90 -7.76
N ALA A 26 -0.45 -31.48 -6.64
CA ALA A 26 0.39 -30.78 -5.66
C ALA A 26 1.72 -30.36 -6.30
N ARG A 27 2.08 -29.09 -6.12
CA ARG A 27 3.35 -28.51 -6.55
C ARG A 27 4.28 -28.46 -5.35
N ASN A 28 5.47 -29.06 -5.50
CA ASN A 28 6.49 -29.05 -4.47
C ASN A 28 7.65 -28.18 -4.90
N ARG A 29 8.12 -27.31 -4.01
CA ARG A 29 9.33 -26.50 -4.22
C ARG A 29 10.12 -26.35 -2.93
N THR A 30 11.37 -25.94 -3.10
CA THR A 30 12.22 -25.54 -1.96
C THR A 30 12.37 -24.02 -1.98
N MET A 31 12.50 -23.44 -0.80
CA MET A 31 12.65 -22.01 -0.60
C MET A 31 13.61 -21.77 0.54
N GLN A 32 14.43 -20.75 0.40
CA GLN A 32 15.35 -20.29 1.42
C GLN A 32 14.81 -18.98 1.98
N VAL A 33 14.76 -18.87 3.32
CA VAL A 33 14.34 -17.67 4.03
C VAL A 33 15.42 -17.31 5.04
N ARG A 34 16.01 -16.13 4.87
CA ARG A 34 17.07 -15.61 5.73
C ARG A 34 16.53 -14.49 6.61
N LEU A 35 16.63 -14.68 7.92
CA LEU A 35 16.16 -13.77 8.96
C LEU A 35 17.37 -13.01 9.53
N GLU A 36 17.56 -11.78 9.06
CA GLU A 36 18.65 -10.88 9.46
C GLU A 36 18.19 -9.93 10.55
N ARG A 37 19.09 -9.17 11.18
CA ARG A 37 18.70 -8.29 12.29
C ARG A 37 17.61 -7.26 11.95
N ASP A 38 17.75 -6.57 10.81
CA ASP A 38 16.89 -5.42 10.46
C ASP A 38 16.09 -5.64 9.16
N TRP A 39 16.26 -6.78 8.50
CA TRP A 39 15.58 -7.15 7.26
C TRP A 39 15.41 -8.66 7.16
N LEU A 40 14.64 -9.14 6.19
CA LEU A 40 14.63 -10.56 5.84
C LEU A 40 14.73 -10.73 4.32
N ARG A 41 15.23 -11.87 3.86
CA ARG A 41 15.28 -12.23 2.44
C ARG A 41 14.63 -13.57 2.20
N TYR A 42 13.92 -13.68 1.09
CA TYR A 42 13.39 -14.94 0.59
C TYR A 42 13.47 -14.96 -0.93
N ARG A 43 13.48 -16.17 -1.52
CA ARG A 43 13.43 -16.35 -2.97
C ARG A 43 12.04 -16.82 -3.39
N GLU A 44 11.40 -16.05 -4.26
CA GLU A 44 10.09 -16.37 -4.83
C GLU A 44 10.14 -17.57 -5.78
N ALA A 45 8.96 -18.12 -6.12
CA ALA A 45 8.85 -19.25 -7.05
C ALA A 45 9.43 -18.94 -8.43
N SER A 46 9.34 -17.67 -8.85
CA SER A 46 9.92 -17.12 -10.07
C SER A 46 11.45 -17.14 -10.09
N GLY A 47 12.10 -17.44 -8.97
CA GLY A 47 13.55 -17.34 -8.81
C GLY A 47 14.02 -15.95 -8.39
N THR A 48 13.11 -15.00 -8.22
CA THR A 48 13.41 -13.62 -7.82
C THR A 48 13.74 -13.55 -6.34
N ASP A 49 14.84 -12.87 -5.99
CA ASP A 49 15.19 -12.58 -4.60
C ASP A 49 14.46 -11.33 -4.11
N VAL A 50 13.81 -11.45 -2.96
CA VAL A 50 13.07 -10.37 -2.33
C VAL A 50 13.59 -10.14 -0.92
N LEU A 51 13.71 -8.87 -0.56
CA LEU A 51 14.09 -8.40 0.76
C LEU A 51 12.98 -7.53 1.32
N LEU A 52 12.69 -7.68 2.60
CA LEU A 52 11.85 -6.74 3.34
C LEU A 52 12.75 -5.96 4.30
N ASP A 53 12.95 -4.69 4.00
CA ASP A 53 13.67 -3.72 4.82
C ASP A 53 12.66 -2.90 5.62
N PHE A 54 12.41 -3.32 6.86
CA PHE A 54 11.41 -2.69 7.73
C PHE A 54 11.84 -1.30 8.21
N ALA A 55 13.14 -1.07 8.36
CA ALA A 55 13.68 0.23 8.77
C ALA A 55 13.39 1.31 7.71
N ARG A 56 13.54 0.96 6.42
CA ARG A 56 13.20 1.85 5.30
C ARG A 56 11.76 1.73 4.84
N ARG A 57 10.99 0.79 5.42
CA ARG A 57 9.64 0.40 4.97
C ARG A 57 9.62 0.07 3.48
N ARG A 58 10.59 -0.72 3.02
CA ARG A 58 10.75 -1.14 1.62
C ARG A 58 10.63 -2.63 1.42
N ARG A 59 9.92 -3.03 0.37
CA ARG A 59 10.11 -4.31 -0.31
C ARG A 59 11.10 -4.08 -1.45
N ILE A 60 12.18 -4.85 -1.46
CA ILE A 60 13.25 -4.73 -2.45
C ILE A 60 13.31 -6.02 -3.25
N VAL A 61 13.25 -5.91 -4.56
CA VAL A 61 13.29 -7.05 -5.48
C VAL A 61 14.60 -6.99 -6.25
N LEU A 62 15.44 -7.99 -6.09
CA LEU A 62 16.77 -8.07 -6.73
C LEU A 62 16.70 -8.81 -8.06
N ASP A 63 17.48 -8.31 -9.01
CA ASP A 63 17.84 -9.01 -10.24
C ASP A 63 19.37 -9.13 -10.28
N GLU A 64 19.88 -10.24 -9.75
CA GLU A 64 21.32 -10.48 -9.67
C GLU A 64 21.97 -10.57 -11.05
N ALA A 65 21.25 -11.09 -12.05
CA ALA A 65 21.73 -11.23 -13.42
C ALA A 65 21.90 -9.87 -14.09
N ALA A 66 20.91 -8.99 -13.96
CA ALA A 66 20.97 -7.62 -14.48
C ALA A 66 21.78 -6.67 -13.58
N ARG A 67 22.21 -7.13 -12.39
CA ARG A 67 22.81 -6.31 -11.33
C ARG A 67 21.95 -5.10 -10.97
N THR A 68 20.64 -5.29 -10.90
CA THR A 68 19.68 -4.24 -10.57
C THR A 68 18.80 -4.61 -9.39
N TYR A 69 18.12 -3.63 -8.84
CA TYR A 69 17.05 -3.84 -7.87
C TYR A 69 15.94 -2.83 -8.09
N ARG A 70 14.72 -3.19 -7.69
CA ARG A 70 13.61 -2.24 -7.55
C ARG A 70 13.15 -2.18 -6.11
N GLU A 71 12.59 -1.03 -5.73
CA GLU A 71 12.03 -0.80 -4.41
C GLU A 71 10.56 -0.48 -4.54
N GLU A 72 9.77 -1.02 -3.62
CA GLU A 72 8.34 -0.80 -3.48
C GLU A 72 8.07 -0.39 -2.04
N SER A 73 7.15 0.57 -1.84
CA SER A 73 6.74 0.98 -0.49
C SER A 73 5.97 -0.15 0.19
N LEU A 74 6.32 -0.51 1.44
CA LEU A 74 5.52 -1.46 2.22
C LEU A 74 4.10 -0.91 2.46
N PHE A 75 3.94 0.42 2.48
CA PHE A 75 2.62 1.04 2.59
C PHE A 75 1.71 0.74 1.42
N ALA A 76 2.22 0.50 0.21
CA ALA A 76 1.37 0.12 -0.92
C ALA A 76 0.65 -1.21 -0.63
N THR A 77 1.37 -2.22 -0.14
CA THR A 77 0.78 -3.51 0.25
C THR A 77 -0.22 -3.36 1.39
N VAL A 78 0.13 -2.60 2.43
CA VAL A 78 -0.74 -2.43 3.60
C VAL A 78 -1.97 -1.60 3.26
N GLY A 79 -1.80 -0.53 2.50
CA GLY A 79 -2.88 0.34 2.00
C GLY A 79 -3.88 -0.44 1.17
N PHE A 80 -3.41 -1.29 0.23
CA PHE A 80 -4.29 -2.17 -0.53
C PHE A 80 -5.09 -3.10 0.39
N ARG A 81 -4.43 -3.81 1.31
CA ARG A 81 -5.09 -4.75 2.23
C ARG A 81 -6.11 -4.05 3.14
N HIS A 82 -5.80 -2.83 3.59
CA HIS A 82 -6.70 -2.00 4.40
C HIS A 82 -7.96 -1.62 3.60
N MET A 83 -7.79 -1.07 2.39
CA MET A 83 -8.92 -0.65 1.55
C MET A 83 -9.78 -1.84 1.10
N GLU A 84 -9.13 -2.93 0.68
CA GLU A 84 -9.80 -4.14 0.20
C GLU A 84 -10.59 -4.83 1.32
N LEU A 85 -10.21 -4.67 2.59
CA LEU A 85 -10.98 -5.20 3.71
C LEU A 85 -12.37 -4.53 3.80
N ALA A 86 -12.41 -3.20 3.70
CA ALA A 86 -13.66 -2.44 3.68
C ALA A 86 -14.49 -2.75 2.41
N ASN A 87 -13.83 -2.90 1.27
CA ASN A 87 -14.48 -3.28 0.01
C ASN A 87 -15.16 -4.65 0.08
N ARG A 88 -14.49 -5.65 0.68
CA ARG A 88 -15.08 -6.99 0.88
C ARG A 88 -16.29 -6.97 1.79
N GLU A 89 -16.32 -6.08 2.77
CA GLU A 89 -17.51 -5.89 3.60
C GLU A 89 -18.69 -5.32 2.80
N LEU A 90 -18.45 -4.31 1.97
CA LEU A 90 -19.48 -3.78 1.07
C LEU A 90 -19.99 -4.88 0.14
N GLY A 91 -19.08 -5.62 -0.51
CA GLY A 91 -19.41 -6.74 -1.39
C GLY A 91 -20.24 -7.83 -0.68
N ARG A 92 -19.86 -8.18 0.55
CA ARG A 92 -20.62 -9.11 1.39
C ARG A 92 -22.05 -8.62 1.63
N SER A 93 -22.23 -7.34 1.97
CA SER A 93 -23.55 -6.76 2.24
C SER A 93 -24.48 -6.82 1.03
N VAL A 94 -23.93 -6.56 -0.16
CA VAL A 94 -24.68 -6.61 -1.44
C VAL A 94 -25.06 -8.05 -1.77
N ILE A 95 -24.13 -8.99 -1.66
CA ILE A 95 -24.41 -10.42 -1.94
C ILE A 95 -25.42 -10.97 -0.93
N ALA A 96 -25.29 -10.63 0.35
CA ALA A 96 -26.24 -11.04 1.39
C ALA A 96 -27.65 -10.49 1.13
N ALA A 97 -27.78 -9.24 0.70
CA ALA A 97 -29.07 -8.65 0.31
C ALA A 97 -29.72 -9.42 -0.87
N GLY A 98 -28.89 -9.91 -1.79
CA GLY A 98 -29.30 -10.82 -2.86
C GLY A 98 -29.49 -12.28 -2.45
N LYS A 99 -29.32 -12.63 -1.16
CA LYS A 99 -29.35 -14.01 -0.62
C LYS A 99 -28.31 -14.95 -1.26
N GLY A 100 -27.20 -14.39 -1.73
CA GLY A 100 -26.08 -15.17 -2.26
C GLY A 100 -25.19 -15.78 -1.17
N ASP A 101 -24.27 -16.64 -1.58
CA ASP A 101 -23.27 -17.25 -0.69
C ASP A 101 -22.19 -16.22 -0.32
N THR A 102 -22.03 -15.97 0.97
CA THR A 102 -21.08 -15.00 1.54
C THR A 102 -19.95 -15.68 2.32
N ALA A 103 -19.85 -17.01 2.31
CA ALA A 103 -18.93 -17.75 3.18
C ALA A 103 -17.46 -17.31 3.06
N GLU A 104 -16.99 -16.91 1.87
CA GLU A 104 -15.61 -16.44 1.65
C GLU A 104 -15.38 -14.97 1.98
N LEU A 105 -16.46 -14.20 2.15
CA LEU A 105 -16.42 -12.79 2.53
C LEU A 105 -16.77 -12.60 4.01
N GLU A 106 -17.09 -13.68 4.74
CA GLU A 106 -17.27 -13.62 6.18
C GLU A 106 -16.03 -12.95 6.81
N PRO A 107 -16.22 -12.03 7.78
CA PRO A 107 -15.12 -11.17 8.21
C PRO A 107 -13.84 -11.91 8.63
N VAL A 108 -13.96 -13.02 9.37
CA VAL A 108 -12.78 -13.83 9.78
C VAL A 108 -12.04 -14.38 8.54
N MET A 109 -12.75 -14.73 7.47
CA MET A 109 -12.13 -15.14 6.21
C MET A 109 -11.49 -13.96 5.49
N ALA A 110 -12.17 -12.81 5.44
CA ALA A 110 -11.62 -11.61 4.82
C ALA A 110 -10.33 -11.15 5.53
N GLU A 111 -10.34 -11.09 6.85
CA GLU A 111 -9.19 -10.79 7.71
C GLU A 111 -8.06 -11.82 7.52
N HIS A 112 -8.39 -13.12 7.39
CA HIS A 112 -7.41 -14.16 7.10
C HIS A 112 -6.74 -14.01 5.72
N HIS A 113 -7.54 -13.77 4.68
CA HIS A 113 -7.06 -13.63 3.30
C HIS A 113 -6.29 -12.33 3.07
N LEU A 114 -6.64 -11.25 3.76
CA LEU A 114 -5.93 -9.98 3.63
C LEU A 114 -4.81 -9.84 4.65
N SER A 115 -4.80 -10.67 5.68
CA SER A 115 -3.92 -10.52 6.84
C SER A 115 -4.03 -9.13 7.48
N ALA A 116 -5.23 -8.55 7.45
CA ALA A 116 -5.53 -7.22 7.99
C ALA A 116 -6.69 -7.34 8.98
N LEU A 117 -6.52 -6.78 10.18
CA LEU A 117 -7.50 -6.90 11.25
C LEU A 117 -8.38 -5.65 11.29
N ASP A 118 -9.69 -5.84 11.31
CA ASP A 118 -10.61 -4.79 11.70
C ASP A 118 -10.73 -4.76 13.24
N LYS A 119 -9.88 -3.92 13.86
CA LYS A 119 -9.80 -3.79 15.32
C LYS A 119 -11.13 -3.39 15.96
N SER A 120 -12.01 -2.70 15.23
CA SER A 120 -13.30 -2.24 15.75
C SER A 120 -14.24 -3.40 16.13
N ARG A 121 -14.01 -4.59 15.56
CA ARG A 121 -14.82 -5.78 15.79
C ARG A 121 -14.50 -6.52 17.08
N GLY A 122 -13.36 -6.22 17.72
CA GLY A 122 -12.97 -6.86 18.98
C GLY A 122 -12.89 -8.39 18.90
N ARG A 123 -12.40 -8.93 17.77
CA ARG A 123 -12.34 -10.36 17.47
C ARG A 123 -11.69 -11.16 18.59
N THR A 124 -12.23 -12.33 18.91
CA THR A 124 -11.69 -13.19 19.95
C THR A 124 -11.17 -14.52 19.41
N ILE A 125 -10.09 -14.97 20.04
CA ILE A 125 -9.52 -16.31 19.86
C ILE A 125 -9.71 -17.08 21.16
N ASP A 126 -10.07 -18.35 21.08
CA ASP A 126 -10.16 -19.21 22.27
C ASP A 126 -8.80 -19.22 23.00
N SER A 127 -8.83 -19.03 24.33
CA SER A 127 -7.63 -19.23 25.15
C SER A 127 -7.32 -20.72 25.20
N GLU A 128 -6.13 -21.13 24.77
CA GLU A 128 -5.66 -22.52 24.84
C GLU A 128 -5.52 -23.09 26.26
N THR A 129 -5.88 -22.36 27.32
CA THR A 129 -5.65 -22.82 28.69
C THR A 129 -6.27 -24.21 28.91
N PRO A 130 -5.45 -25.22 29.25
CA PRO A 130 -5.97 -26.46 29.78
C PRO A 130 -6.78 -26.08 31.02
N TRP A 131 -7.96 -26.68 31.14
CA TRP A 131 -8.83 -26.57 32.30
C TRP A 131 -8.05 -27.06 33.54
N SER A 132 -7.33 -26.16 34.21
CA SER A 132 -6.75 -26.43 35.54
C SER A 132 -7.87 -26.20 36.54
N GLY A 133 -8.41 -27.31 37.02
CA GLY A 133 -9.56 -27.37 37.92
C GLY A 133 -9.40 -26.44 39.12
N GLY A 134 -10.33 -25.51 39.24
CA GLY A 134 -10.51 -24.68 40.42
C GLY A 134 -11.91 -24.12 40.44
N LEU A 135 -12.55 -24.17 41.60
CA LEU A 135 -13.94 -23.74 41.87
C LEU A 135 -14.30 -22.33 41.36
N ARG A 136 -13.33 -21.50 40.96
CA ARG A 136 -13.54 -20.19 40.30
C ARG A 136 -14.01 -20.27 38.84
N GLY A 137 -13.70 -21.33 38.10
CA GLY A 137 -14.14 -21.50 36.71
C GLY A 137 -15.64 -21.82 36.58
N PHE A 138 -16.20 -22.49 37.59
CA PHE A 138 -17.61 -22.90 37.61
C PHE A 138 -18.57 -21.71 37.77
N PHE A 139 -18.18 -20.67 38.52
CA PHE A 139 -19.04 -19.49 38.71
C PHE A 139 -19.11 -18.56 37.49
N ARG A 140 -18.18 -18.67 36.53
CA ARG A 140 -18.22 -17.87 35.29
C ARG A 140 -19.12 -18.48 34.21
N SER A 141 -19.28 -19.81 34.16
CA SER A 141 -20.11 -20.47 33.15
C SER A 141 -21.61 -20.49 33.45
N VAL A 142 -22.02 -20.17 34.68
CA VAL A 142 -23.43 -20.26 35.12
C VAL A 142 -24.17 -18.91 35.05
N ILE A 143 -23.46 -17.79 34.93
CA ILE A 143 -24.07 -16.43 34.99
C ILE A 143 -23.92 -15.63 33.68
N GLY A 144 -23.10 -16.06 32.73
CA GLY A 144 -23.03 -15.46 31.39
C GLY A 144 -22.99 -16.55 30.34
N GLY A 145 -23.97 -16.58 29.43
CA GLY A 145 -23.91 -17.46 28.27
C GLY A 145 -22.57 -17.26 27.57
N SER A 146 -21.73 -18.30 27.51
CA SER A 146 -20.41 -18.19 26.91
C SER A 146 -20.59 -17.96 25.41
N THR A 147 -20.40 -16.72 24.96
CA THR A 147 -20.24 -16.41 23.55
C THR A 147 -19.06 -17.24 23.03
N ARG A 148 -19.35 -18.09 22.03
CA ARG A 148 -18.32 -18.88 21.34
C ARG A 148 -17.36 -17.91 20.66
N SER A 149 -16.05 -18.10 20.82
CA SER A 149 -15.05 -17.25 20.18
C SER A 149 -15.15 -17.31 18.65
N ASP A 150 -14.72 -16.24 17.98
CA ASP A 150 -14.71 -16.16 16.52
C ASP A 150 -13.78 -17.20 15.89
N ILE A 151 -12.64 -17.43 16.56
CA ILE A 151 -11.63 -18.40 16.19
C ILE A 151 -11.45 -19.41 17.32
N SER A 152 -11.68 -20.68 17.02
CA SER A 152 -11.42 -21.78 17.92
C SER A 152 -9.98 -22.28 17.77
N VAL A 153 -9.38 -22.69 18.88
CA VAL A 153 -8.04 -23.28 18.93
C VAL A 153 -8.12 -24.68 19.54
N VAL A 154 -7.57 -25.67 18.86
CA VAL A 154 -7.50 -27.06 19.35
C VAL A 154 -6.13 -27.65 19.09
N SER A 155 -5.65 -28.48 20.02
CA SER A 155 -4.48 -29.31 19.78
C SER A 155 -4.91 -30.62 19.13
N GLU A 156 -4.38 -30.91 17.94
CA GLU A 156 -4.64 -32.12 17.18
C GLU A 156 -3.33 -32.73 16.68
N ARG A 157 -3.01 -33.95 17.12
CA ARG A 157 -1.85 -34.73 16.62
C ARG A 157 -0.53 -33.94 16.64
N GLY A 158 -0.25 -33.25 17.76
CA GLY A 158 0.97 -32.44 17.94
C GLY A 158 0.99 -31.16 17.11
N HIS A 159 -0.18 -30.67 16.69
CA HIS A 159 -0.34 -29.39 16.03
C HIS A 159 -1.37 -28.55 16.78
N THR A 160 -1.10 -27.26 16.85
CA THR A 160 -2.08 -26.25 17.20
C THR A 160 -2.88 -25.87 15.94
N VAL A 161 -4.20 -26.06 15.96
CA VAL A 161 -5.09 -25.85 14.82
C VAL A 161 -6.09 -24.73 15.12
N PHE A 162 -6.19 -23.79 14.19
CA PHE A 162 -7.09 -22.65 14.24
C PHE A 162 -8.21 -22.83 13.21
N ALA A 163 -9.44 -22.63 13.65
CA ALA A 163 -10.62 -22.71 12.80
C ALA A 163 -11.62 -21.60 13.13
N THR A 164 -12.42 -21.19 12.15
CA THR A 164 -13.59 -20.32 12.36
C THR A 164 -14.60 -20.99 13.31
N ALA A 165 -15.50 -20.20 13.90
CA ALA A 165 -16.63 -20.72 14.67
C ALA A 165 -17.50 -21.75 13.88
N ALA A 166 -17.50 -21.66 12.55
CA ALA A 166 -18.18 -22.61 11.65
C ALA A 166 -17.38 -23.90 11.37
N GLY A 167 -16.20 -24.06 11.98
CA GLY A 167 -15.35 -25.25 11.84
C GLY A 167 -14.45 -25.26 10.61
N ARG A 168 -14.42 -24.18 9.82
CA ARG A 168 -13.46 -24.06 8.69
C ARG A 168 -12.06 -23.85 9.23
N ARG A 169 -11.11 -24.71 8.87
CA ARG A 169 -9.69 -24.51 9.20
C ARG A 169 -9.16 -23.26 8.53
N LEU A 170 -8.32 -22.53 9.26
CA LEU A 170 -7.65 -21.32 8.80
C LEU A 170 -6.14 -21.54 8.74
N PHE A 171 -5.59 -22.09 9.82
CA PHE A 171 -4.15 -22.19 10.01
C PHE A 171 -3.86 -23.35 10.96
N SER A 172 -2.72 -24.03 10.80
CA SER A 172 -2.16 -24.83 11.87
C SER A 172 -0.64 -24.79 11.88
N PHE A 173 -0.04 -25.01 13.03
CA PHE A 173 1.40 -25.18 13.15
C PHE A 173 1.74 -26.30 14.12
N SER A 174 2.87 -26.98 13.90
CA SER A 174 3.34 -28.05 14.79
C SER A 174 3.84 -27.51 16.12
N ASP A 175 3.60 -28.27 17.19
CA ASP A 175 4.15 -27.97 18.52
C ASP A 175 5.68 -28.17 18.57
N GLU A 176 6.20 -29.00 17.65
CA GLU A 176 7.63 -29.17 17.41
C GLU A 176 8.18 -28.05 16.50
N GLY A 177 9.44 -27.67 16.72
CA GLY A 177 10.07 -26.59 15.98
C GLY A 177 11.52 -26.39 16.38
N THR A 178 12.09 -25.28 15.94
CA THR A 178 13.44 -24.83 16.32
C THR A 178 13.32 -23.64 17.27
N ASP A 179 13.97 -23.72 18.43
CA ASP A 179 14.06 -22.58 19.35
C ASP A 179 14.74 -21.40 18.66
N ALA A 180 14.15 -20.21 18.78
CA ALA A 180 14.66 -19.01 18.15
C ALA A 180 14.43 -17.77 19.03
N PRO A 181 15.36 -16.81 19.06
CA PRO A 181 15.15 -15.49 19.62
C PRO A 181 13.80 -14.87 19.20
N PRO A 182 13.09 -14.17 20.10
CA PRO A 182 11.78 -13.59 19.78
C PRO A 182 11.78 -12.65 18.56
N GLU A 183 12.88 -11.94 18.30
CA GLU A 183 13.03 -11.08 17.13
C GLU A 183 12.97 -11.88 15.82
N GLN A 184 13.60 -13.06 15.79
CA GLN A 184 13.61 -13.95 14.62
C GLN A 184 12.28 -14.67 14.44
N VAL A 185 11.60 -15.05 15.52
CA VAL A 185 10.22 -15.58 15.45
C VAL A 185 9.29 -14.53 14.84
N ARG A 186 9.38 -13.27 15.28
CA ARG A 186 8.60 -12.16 14.71
C ARG A 186 8.91 -11.94 13.22
N GLN A 187 10.17 -11.94 12.83
CA GLN A 187 10.55 -11.81 11.42
C GLN A 187 10.08 -12.99 10.55
N PHE A 188 10.13 -14.19 11.08
CA PHE A 188 9.56 -15.35 10.41
C PHE A 188 8.05 -15.14 10.18
N VAL A 189 7.32 -14.66 11.18
CA VAL A 189 5.90 -14.32 11.02
C VAL A 189 5.68 -13.17 10.04
N GLN A 190 6.58 -12.19 9.96
CA GLN A 190 6.51 -11.15 8.92
C GLN A 190 6.63 -11.75 7.52
N PHE A 191 7.58 -12.65 7.33
CA PHE A 191 7.71 -13.39 6.07
C PHE A 191 6.40 -14.11 5.72
N LEU A 192 5.79 -14.81 6.68
CA LEU A 192 4.50 -15.47 6.50
C LEU A 192 3.39 -14.47 6.11
N ARG A 193 3.29 -13.33 6.79
CA ARG A 193 2.29 -12.28 6.54
C ARG A 193 2.37 -11.69 5.14
N TYR A 194 3.59 -11.39 4.68
CA TYR A 194 3.79 -10.81 3.36
C TYR A 194 3.60 -11.81 2.23
N VAL A 195 4.03 -13.07 2.42
CA VAL A 195 4.07 -14.08 1.35
C VAL A 195 2.83 -14.97 1.31
N TYR A 196 2.33 -15.40 2.47
CA TYR A 196 1.25 -16.40 2.58
C TYR A 196 -0.02 -15.89 3.26
N GLN A 197 -0.04 -14.62 3.69
CA GLN A 197 -1.15 -14.03 4.45
C GLN A 197 -1.39 -14.78 5.77
N GLY A 198 -2.63 -14.82 6.26
CA GLY A 198 -2.99 -15.46 7.52
C GLY A 198 -3.68 -14.50 8.48
N HIS A 199 -4.52 -15.05 9.35
CA HIS A 199 -5.33 -14.23 10.25
C HIS A 199 -4.43 -13.50 11.26
N PRO A 200 -4.56 -12.17 11.43
CA PRO A 200 -3.65 -11.39 12.28
C PRO A 200 -3.53 -11.91 13.71
N LEU A 201 -4.65 -12.26 14.37
CA LEU A 201 -4.63 -12.85 15.72
C LEU A 201 -3.88 -14.20 15.80
N VAL A 202 -3.96 -15.02 14.76
CA VAL A 202 -3.26 -16.31 14.71
C VAL A 202 -1.76 -16.09 14.50
N LEU A 203 -1.40 -15.16 13.60
CA LEU A 203 -0.01 -14.78 13.36
C LEU A 203 0.60 -14.11 14.60
N GLU A 204 -0.15 -13.31 15.34
CA GLU A 204 0.28 -12.71 16.60
C GLU A 204 0.53 -13.78 17.67
N ARG A 205 -0.36 -14.78 17.79
CA ARG A 205 -0.15 -15.94 18.67
C ARG A 205 1.16 -16.66 18.33
N LEU A 206 1.42 -16.90 17.04
CA LEU A 206 2.66 -17.51 16.58
C LEU A 206 3.89 -16.62 16.88
N ALA A 207 3.78 -15.31 16.64
CA ALA A 207 4.85 -14.34 16.88
C ALA A 207 5.21 -14.18 18.38
N SER A 208 4.27 -14.49 19.27
CA SER A 208 4.48 -14.50 20.73
C SER A 208 5.22 -15.72 21.25
N GLY A 209 5.43 -16.74 20.41
CA GLY A 209 6.16 -17.95 20.76
C GLY A 209 7.67 -17.75 20.84
N ASP A 210 8.37 -18.79 21.28
CA ASP A 210 9.82 -18.88 21.40
C ASP A 210 10.46 -19.80 20.35
N ARG A 211 9.66 -20.23 19.35
CA ARG A 211 10.04 -21.23 18.36
C ARG A 211 9.53 -20.88 16.97
N ILE A 212 10.29 -21.32 15.97
CA ILE A 212 9.85 -21.42 14.58
C ILE A 212 9.30 -22.84 14.39
N PRO A 213 7.99 -23.03 14.12
CA PRO A 213 7.40 -24.35 13.96
C PRO A 213 8.01 -25.13 12.80
N ARG A 214 8.09 -26.45 12.95
CA ARG A 214 8.57 -27.34 11.89
C ARG A 214 7.60 -27.39 10.72
N ASP A 215 6.31 -27.55 10.99
CA ASP A 215 5.26 -27.67 9.98
C ASP A 215 4.23 -26.54 10.18
N ILE A 216 3.84 -25.89 9.08
CA ILE A 216 2.78 -24.86 9.03
C ILE A 216 1.85 -25.17 7.87
N HIS A 217 0.55 -25.03 8.10
CA HIS A 217 -0.47 -25.23 7.09
C HIS A 217 -1.41 -24.02 7.01
N TYR A 218 -1.59 -23.51 5.80
CA TYR A 218 -2.53 -22.46 5.45
C TYR A 218 -3.71 -23.06 4.71
N PHE A 219 -4.90 -22.62 5.10
CA PHE A 219 -6.14 -22.99 4.46
C PHE A 219 -6.75 -21.71 3.85
N ALA A 220 -6.19 -21.28 2.71
CA ALA A 220 -6.57 -20.03 2.06
C ALA A 220 -7.44 -20.28 0.82
N ARG A 221 -8.53 -19.51 0.70
CA ARG A 221 -9.33 -19.44 -0.53
C ARG A 221 -9.43 -17.96 -0.94
N GLN A 222 -8.55 -17.50 -1.82
CA GLN A 222 -8.69 -16.14 -2.33
C GLN A 222 -10.06 -15.97 -3.02
N PRO A 223 -10.82 -14.91 -2.71
CA PRO A 223 -12.01 -14.62 -3.47
C PRO A 223 -11.58 -14.21 -4.88
N PHE A 224 -12.25 -14.76 -5.90
CA PHE A 224 -12.10 -14.45 -7.33
C PHE A 224 -10.94 -15.11 -8.11
N GLU A 225 -9.99 -15.79 -7.47
CA GLU A 225 -9.06 -16.71 -8.15
C GLU A 225 -9.54 -18.17 -8.12
N SER A 226 -9.31 -18.92 -9.20
CA SER A 226 -9.48 -20.38 -9.24
C SER A 226 -8.21 -21.08 -8.74
N PRO A 227 -8.30 -22.22 -8.01
CA PRO A 227 -9.27 -22.62 -7.00
C PRO A 227 -8.54 -22.87 -5.64
N ALA A 228 -9.25 -23.09 -4.52
CA ALA A 228 -8.67 -23.13 -3.15
C ALA A 228 -7.26 -23.74 -3.03
N HIS A 229 -6.30 -22.99 -2.48
CA HIS A 229 -4.92 -23.41 -2.33
C HIS A 229 -4.60 -23.67 -0.85
N GLU A 230 -4.44 -24.94 -0.50
CA GLU A 230 -3.78 -25.33 0.73
C GLU A 230 -2.26 -25.19 0.53
N VAL A 231 -1.62 -24.47 1.43
CA VAL A 231 -0.16 -24.30 1.42
C VAL A 231 0.39 -24.95 2.67
N SER A 232 1.28 -25.93 2.49
CA SER A 232 2.03 -26.55 3.57
C SER A 232 3.49 -26.13 3.49
N LEU A 233 4.02 -25.62 4.59
CA LEU A 233 5.42 -25.24 4.75
C LEU A 233 6.07 -26.19 5.76
N ARG A 234 7.20 -26.78 5.39
CA ARG A 234 8.04 -27.56 6.31
C ARG A 234 9.42 -26.94 6.41
N VAL A 235 9.79 -26.45 7.58
CA VAL A 235 11.18 -26.08 7.92
C VAL A 235 11.96 -27.37 8.16
N HIS A 236 12.84 -27.73 7.22
CA HIS A 236 13.58 -28.98 7.30
C HIS A 236 15.05 -28.80 7.70
N ALA A 237 15.56 -27.57 7.66
CA ALA A 237 16.87 -27.21 8.17
C ALA A 237 16.90 -25.74 8.61
N VAL A 238 17.66 -25.46 9.65
CA VAL A 238 17.92 -24.13 10.19
C VAL A 238 19.42 -24.02 10.43
N ASP A 239 20.07 -23.09 9.75
CA ASP A 239 21.50 -22.81 9.89
C ASP A 239 21.67 -21.46 10.59
N VAL A 240 22.54 -21.39 11.61
CA VAL A 240 22.93 -20.12 12.24
C VAL A 240 24.08 -19.53 11.45
N VAL A 241 23.89 -18.32 10.92
CA VAL A 241 24.86 -17.66 10.03
C VAL A 241 25.24 -16.27 10.56
N PRO A 242 26.42 -15.73 10.18
CA PRO A 242 26.76 -14.35 10.50
C PRO A 242 25.77 -13.37 9.88
N ASP A 243 25.46 -12.29 10.59
CA ASP A 243 24.64 -11.20 10.05
C ASP A 243 25.37 -10.54 8.88
N VAL A 244 24.62 -10.10 7.86
CA VAL A 244 25.19 -9.35 6.74
C VAL A 244 24.44 -8.05 6.51
N ALA A 245 25.17 -7.05 6.01
CA ALA A 245 24.56 -5.81 5.58
C ALA A 245 23.63 -6.05 4.38
N LEU A 246 22.68 -5.15 4.19
CA LEU A 246 21.75 -5.19 3.05
C LEU A 246 22.54 -5.20 1.73
N PRO A 247 22.36 -6.20 0.85
CA PRO A 247 23.24 -6.46 -0.29
C PRO A 247 22.93 -5.59 -1.52
N LEU A 248 22.82 -4.27 -1.34
CA LEU A 248 22.55 -3.33 -2.45
C LEU A 248 23.81 -2.73 -3.08
N ILE A 249 24.97 -2.90 -2.43
CA ILE A 249 26.23 -2.31 -2.89
C ILE A 249 26.58 -2.85 -4.28
N GLY A 250 26.79 -1.95 -5.24
CA GLY A 250 27.14 -2.29 -6.61
C GLY A 250 25.98 -2.77 -7.48
N LEU A 251 24.74 -2.65 -6.99
CA LEU A 251 23.51 -2.83 -7.79
C LEU A 251 22.94 -1.46 -8.19
N ARG A 252 22.34 -1.40 -9.38
CA ARG A 252 21.66 -0.19 -9.87
C ARG A 252 20.17 -0.24 -9.55
N ARG A 253 19.62 0.81 -8.93
CA ARG A 253 18.17 0.94 -8.77
C ARG A 253 17.52 1.12 -10.15
N VAL A 254 16.45 0.38 -10.40
CA VAL A 254 15.56 0.54 -11.56
C VAL A 254 14.13 0.65 -11.05
N LEU A 255 13.27 1.28 -11.83
CA LEU A 255 11.84 1.20 -11.61
C LEU A 255 11.28 0.09 -12.50
N ARG A 256 10.32 -0.68 -11.99
CA ARG A 256 9.40 -1.43 -12.84
C ARG A 256 8.00 -0.96 -12.52
N PRO A 257 7.52 0.08 -13.20
CA PRO A 257 6.11 0.34 -13.21
C PRO A 257 5.40 -0.78 -13.98
N HIS A 258 4.08 -0.85 -13.88
CA HIS A 258 3.27 -1.74 -14.73
C HIS A 258 3.68 -1.54 -16.20
N GLU A 259 3.82 -2.63 -16.98
CA GLU A 259 4.42 -2.61 -18.34
C GLU A 259 3.71 -1.66 -19.33
N ASP A 260 2.51 -1.17 -18.98
CA ASP A 260 1.68 -0.26 -19.77
C ASP A 260 1.44 1.13 -19.13
N SER A 261 2.08 1.46 -17.99
CA SER A 261 1.80 2.73 -17.32
C SER A 261 2.45 3.93 -18.06
N PRO A 262 1.69 4.95 -18.49
CA PRO A 262 2.21 6.07 -19.28
C PRO A 262 3.10 7.04 -18.47
N VAL A 263 3.09 6.97 -17.13
CA VAL A 263 3.85 7.89 -16.26
C VAL A 263 5.33 7.51 -16.11
N ASN A 264 5.72 6.35 -16.65
CA ASN A 264 6.94 5.63 -16.29
C ASN A 264 8.22 6.42 -16.51
N ALA A 265 8.37 7.03 -17.70
CA ALA A 265 9.58 7.77 -18.04
C ALA A 265 9.75 9.03 -17.17
N SER A 266 8.66 9.73 -16.86
CA SER A 266 8.69 10.94 -16.05
C SER A 266 8.94 10.62 -14.58
N ILE A 267 8.27 9.60 -14.01
CA ILE A 267 8.57 9.12 -12.65
C ILE A 267 10.02 8.65 -12.55
N GLU A 268 10.54 7.91 -13.54
CA GLU A 268 11.93 7.47 -13.56
C GLU A 268 12.90 8.65 -13.57
N ARG A 269 12.62 9.64 -14.43
CA ARG A 269 13.41 10.88 -14.49
C ARG A 269 13.43 11.58 -13.14
N VAL A 270 12.30 11.70 -12.46
CA VAL A 270 12.24 12.35 -11.14
C VAL A 270 12.94 11.49 -10.08
N LEU A 271 12.56 10.23 -9.91
CA LEU A 271 13.02 9.38 -8.81
C LEU A 271 14.49 8.97 -8.94
N LEU A 272 15.00 8.75 -10.16
CA LEU A 272 16.38 8.33 -10.38
C LEU A 272 17.30 9.48 -10.83
N GLY A 273 16.76 10.59 -11.33
CA GLY A 273 17.52 11.74 -11.81
C GLY A 273 17.81 12.81 -10.75
N GLU A 274 18.46 13.88 -11.18
CA GLU A 274 18.64 15.10 -10.39
C GLU A 274 17.37 15.95 -10.44
N VAL A 275 17.01 16.54 -9.29
CA VAL A 275 15.92 17.49 -9.18
C VAL A 275 16.49 18.91 -9.13
N PRO A 276 15.84 19.90 -9.78
CA PRO A 276 16.28 21.29 -9.73
C PRO A 276 16.36 21.82 -8.30
N ASP A 277 17.27 22.76 -8.06
CA ASP A 277 17.31 23.48 -6.78
C ASP A 277 16.09 24.40 -6.64
N ASN A 278 15.43 24.35 -5.48
CA ASN A 278 14.20 25.12 -5.25
C ASN A 278 14.41 26.63 -5.39
N GLN A 279 15.56 27.17 -5.00
CA GLN A 279 15.84 28.60 -5.13
C GLN A 279 16.02 29.00 -6.59
N GLU A 280 16.61 28.13 -7.41
CA GLU A 280 16.69 28.31 -8.86
C GLU A 280 15.30 28.30 -9.50
N VAL A 281 14.44 27.34 -9.13
CA VAL A 281 13.04 27.26 -9.61
C VAL A 281 12.27 28.52 -9.26
N VAL A 282 12.33 28.98 -8.00
CA VAL A 282 11.71 30.24 -7.55
C VAL A 282 12.19 31.41 -8.39
N THR A 283 13.51 31.57 -8.53
CA THR A 283 14.11 32.70 -9.27
C THR A 283 13.65 32.71 -10.73
N ARG A 284 13.66 31.54 -11.38
CA ARG A 284 13.23 31.38 -12.77
C ARG A 284 11.75 31.71 -12.95
N ARG A 285 10.86 31.14 -12.14
CA ARG A 285 9.41 31.36 -12.27
C ARG A 285 8.99 32.79 -11.97
N MET A 286 9.62 33.42 -10.98
CA MET A 286 9.40 34.85 -10.69
C MET A 286 9.85 35.74 -11.86
N ALA A 287 10.97 35.41 -12.51
CA ALA A 287 11.46 36.14 -13.68
C ALA A 287 10.55 35.96 -14.90
N GLU A 288 10.10 34.74 -15.19
CA GLU A 288 9.14 34.42 -16.26
C GLU A 288 7.82 35.17 -16.04
N ALA A 289 7.28 35.13 -14.82
CA ALA A 289 6.06 35.84 -14.46
C ALA A 289 6.20 37.35 -14.72
N LYS A 290 7.28 37.96 -14.22
CA LYS A 290 7.57 39.39 -14.43
C LYS A 290 7.66 39.75 -15.91
N GLN A 291 8.36 38.94 -16.71
CA GLN A 291 8.51 39.18 -18.15
C GLN A 291 7.16 39.13 -18.87
N SER A 292 6.32 38.13 -18.57
CA SER A 292 5.02 37.99 -19.22
C SER A 292 4.05 39.11 -18.82
N LEU A 293 4.06 39.53 -17.55
CA LEU A 293 3.30 40.70 -17.09
C LEU A 293 3.73 41.98 -17.80
N GLN A 294 5.04 42.23 -17.93
CA GLN A 294 5.58 43.41 -18.64
C GLN A 294 5.21 43.43 -20.13
N ALA A 295 4.98 42.25 -20.72
CA ALA A 295 4.57 42.11 -22.12
C ALA A 295 3.04 42.08 -22.31
N GLY A 296 2.26 42.38 -21.26
CA GLY A 296 0.79 42.40 -21.30
C GLY A 296 0.15 41.01 -21.38
N ARG A 297 0.88 39.94 -21.05
CA ARG A 297 0.38 38.56 -21.00
C ARG A 297 0.03 38.18 -19.55
N GLY A 298 -1.05 38.77 -19.04
CA GLY A 298 -1.48 38.67 -17.64
C GLY A 298 -1.73 37.23 -17.19
N LEU A 299 -2.48 36.46 -17.98
CA LEU A 299 -2.75 35.05 -17.70
C LEU A 299 -1.46 34.23 -17.62
N GLU A 300 -0.58 34.35 -18.61
CA GLU A 300 0.68 33.60 -18.66
C GLU A 300 1.56 33.91 -17.44
N GLY A 301 1.66 35.19 -17.05
CA GLY A 301 2.39 35.60 -15.86
C GLY A 301 1.79 35.03 -14.57
N THR A 302 0.46 35.00 -14.46
CA THR A 302 -0.26 34.41 -13.32
C THR A 302 0.00 32.90 -13.24
N LEU A 303 -0.07 32.20 -14.37
CA LEU A 303 0.16 30.75 -14.44
C LEU A 303 1.62 30.38 -14.11
N ALA A 304 2.59 31.23 -14.44
CA ALA A 304 3.99 31.01 -14.04
C ALA A 304 4.16 31.01 -12.51
N LEU A 305 3.43 31.85 -11.77
CA LEU A 305 3.44 31.86 -10.31
C LEU A 305 2.66 30.68 -9.72
N MET A 306 1.57 30.25 -10.35
CA MET A 306 0.86 29.03 -9.96
C MET A 306 1.73 27.78 -10.16
N GLU A 307 2.47 27.73 -11.27
CA GLU A 307 3.42 26.65 -11.55
C GLU A 307 4.49 26.56 -10.46
N LEU A 308 5.01 27.69 -9.99
CA LEU A 308 5.94 27.72 -8.85
C LEU A 308 5.35 27.05 -7.61
N SER A 309 4.08 27.36 -7.29
CA SER A 309 3.39 26.72 -6.17
C SER A 309 3.20 25.22 -6.37
N LEU A 310 2.96 24.75 -7.60
CA LEU A 310 2.83 23.33 -7.92
C LEU A 310 4.17 22.58 -7.92
N GLU A 311 5.29 23.26 -8.21
CA GLU A 311 6.64 22.68 -8.21
C GLU A 311 7.23 22.61 -6.79
N THR A 312 7.03 23.65 -5.96
CA THR A 312 7.83 23.87 -4.73
C THR A 312 7.02 24.12 -3.46
N ASP A 313 5.69 24.24 -3.55
CA ASP A 313 4.78 24.72 -2.50
C ASP A 313 4.92 26.21 -2.11
N VAL A 314 5.89 26.94 -2.67
CA VAL A 314 6.03 28.38 -2.45
C VAL A 314 4.89 29.12 -3.12
N SER A 315 4.14 29.91 -2.34
CA SER A 315 3.08 30.79 -2.85
C SER A 315 3.52 32.25 -2.72
N PRO A 316 3.94 32.90 -3.83
CA PRO A 316 4.35 34.30 -3.80
C PRO A 316 3.18 35.21 -3.45
N SER A 317 3.45 36.27 -2.68
CA SER A 317 2.43 37.26 -2.29
C SER A 317 1.76 37.93 -3.50
N GLU A 318 2.52 38.07 -4.58
CA GLU A 318 2.13 38.66 -5.86
C GLU A 318 1.02 37.86 -6.54
N LEU A 319 0.97 36.54 -6.35
CA LEU A 319 -0.08 35.69 -6.93
C LEU A 319 -1.46 36.10 -6.42
N GLY A 320 -1.58 36.36 -5.11
CA GLY A 320 -2.84 36.82 -4.52
C GLY A 320 -3.27 38.18 -5.07
N ALA A 321 -2.33 39.11 -5.22
CA ALA A 321 -2.59 40.43 -5.78
C ALA A 321 -3.04 40.34 -7.25
N LEU A 322 -2.38 39.55 -8.08
CA LEU A 322 -2.75 39.35 -9.49
C LEU A 322 -4.16 38.75 -9.62
N LEU A 323 -4.48 37.72 -8.84
CA LEU A 323 -5.81 37.13 -8.88
C LEU A 323 -6.91 38.14 -8.51
N GLN A 324 -6.65 39.04 -7.57
CA GLN A 324 -7.66 39.99 -7.07
C GLN A 324 -7.75 41.29 -7.88
N GLN A 325 -6.62 41.81 -8.37
CA GLN A 325 -6.51 43.20 -8.85
C GLN A 325 -6.28 43.29 -10.36
N GLU A 326 -5.88 42.20 -11.02
CA GLU A 326 -5.62 42.22 -12.46
C GLU A 326 -6.91 42.43 -13.26
N THR A 327 -6.83 43.28 -14.29
CA THR A 327 -7.96 43.67 -15.13
C THR A 327 -8.12 42.77 -16.36
N ASP A 328 -7.10 41.95 -16.66
CA ASP A 328 -7.13 40.93 -17.71
C ASP A 328 -8.37 40.04 -17.56
N VAL A 329 -9.18 39.98 -18.63
CA VAL A 329 -10.41 39.18 -18.68
C VAL A 329 -10.14 37.69 -18.45
N HIS A 330 -8.99 37.19 -18.91
CA HIS A 330 -8.61 35.80 -18.79
C HIS A 330 -8.19 35.45 -17.36
N VAL A 331 -7.48 36.35 -16.66
CA VAL A 331 -7.15 36.17 -15.24
C VAL A 331 -8.42 36.17 -14.37
N ARG A 332 -9.38 37.05 -14.67
CA ARG A 332 -10.67 37.07 -13.97
C ARG A 332 -11.45 35.75 -14.15
N ARG A 333 -11.51 35.23 -15.38
CA ARG A 333 -12.14 33.92 -15.67
C ARG A 333 -11.43 32.76 -14.96
N LEU A 334 -10.09 32.76 -14.95
CA LEU A 334 -9.31 31.76 -14.22
C LEU A 334 -9.65 31.80 -12.71
N ARG A 335 -9.67 32.99 -12.11
CA ARG A 335 -10.05 33.14 -10.69
C ARG A 335 -11.46 32.60 -10.43
N GLU A 336 -12.43 32.92 -11.28
CA GLU A 336 -13.81 32.43 -11.13
C GLU A 336 -13.85 30.90 -11.15
N ALA A 337 -13.17 30.26 -12.10
CA ALA A 337 -13.05 28.81 -12.18
C ALA A 337 -12.39 28.18 -10.94
N LEU A 338 -11.38 28.83 -10.35
CA LEU A 338 -10.65 28.30 -9.18
C LEU A 338 -11.38 28.51 -7.85
N THR A 339 -12.16 29.58 -7.72
CA THR A 339 -12.72 30.00 -6.42
C THR A 339 -14.19 29.65 -6.23
N GLN A 340 -14.87 29.26 -7.31
CA GLN A 340 -16.28 28.88 -7.28
C GLN A 340 -16.41 27.37 -7.55
N PRO A 341 -16.47 26.52 -6.51
CA PRO A 341 -16.65 25.09 -6.72
C PRO A 341 -18.00 24.84 -7.42
N PRO A 342 -18.02 24.02 -8.49
CA PRO A 342 -19.24 23.72 -9.21
C PRO A 342 -20.22 22.95 -8.30
N ARG A 343 -21.51 23.29 -8.38
CA ARG A 343 -22.54 22.68 -7.51
C ARG A 343 -23.26 21.50 -8.14
N ASN A 344 -23.10 21.34 -9.45
CA ASN A 344 -23.72 20.31 -10.26
C ASN A 344 -22.85 20.03 -11.48
N GLU A 345 -23.18 18.95 -12.19
CA GLU A 345 -22.45 18.53 -13.38
C GLU A 345 -22.39 19.62 -14.46
N ALA A 346 -23.50 20.33 -14.72
CA ALA A 346 -23.54 21.37 -15.77
C ALA A 346 -22.58 22.53 -15.47
N GLU A 347 -22.51 22.98 -14.21
CA GLU A 347 -21.53 23.98 -13.76
C GLU A 347 -20.10 23.46 -13.88
N ALA A 348 -19.84 22.20 -13.53
CA ALA A 348 -18.51 21.60 -13.67
C ALA A 348 -18.07 21.53 -15.14
N ARG A 349 -18.97 21.17 -16.07
CA ARG A 349 -18.70 21.20 -17.52
C ARG A 349 -18.41 22.61 -18.03
N ALA A 350 -19.10 23.62 -17.52
CA ALA A 350 -18.82 25.02 -17.86
C ALA A 350 -17.43 25.46 -17.37
N VAL A 351 -17.00 24.99 -16.19
CA VAL A 351 -15.63 25.20 -15.69
C VAL A 351 -14.60 24.51 -16.59
N VAL A 352 -14.85 23.26 -17.02
CA VAL A 352 -13.98 22.55 -17.98
C VAL A 352 -13.86 23.34 -19.29
N ALA A 353 -14.97 23.81 -19.85
CA ALA A 353 -14.97 24.63 -21.06
C ALA A 353 -14.16 25.92 -20.88
N THR A 354 -14.24 26.54 -19.70
CA THR A 354 -13.44 27.73 -19.35
C THR A 354 -11.94 27.43 -19.41
N TYR A 355 -11.47 26.31 -18.85
CA TYR A 355 -10.06 25.93 -18.96
C TYR A 355 -9.62 25.70 -20.40
N VAL A 356 -10.45 25.07 -21.23
CA VAL A 356 -10.17 24.87 -22.66
C VAL A 356 -10.03 26.21 -23.39
N GLU A 357 -10.93 27.16 -23.15
CA GLU A 357 -10.87 28.50 -23.75
C GLU A 357 -9.61 29.28 -23.32
N LEU A 358 -9.15 29.08 -22.09
CA LEU A 358 -7.96 29.75 -21.54
C LEU A 358 -6.64 29.21 -22.10
N ARG A 359 -6.61 28.06 -22.79
CA ARG A 359 -5.38 27.46 -23.32
C ARG A 359 -4.64 28.36 -24.32
N GLY A 360 -5.36 29.03 -25.21
CA GLY A 360 -4.76 29.93 -26.19
C GLY A 360 -4.04 31.11 -25.52
N PRO A 361 -4.73 31.91 -24.70
CA PRO A 361 -4.14 33.03 -23.95
C PRO A 361 -3.06 32.60 -22.93
N ALA A 362 -3.07 31.35 -22.46
CA ALA A 362 -2.07 30.84 -21.53
C ALA A 362 -0.69 30.62 -22.17
N GLY A 363 -0.62 30.58 -23.51
CA GLY A 363 0.63 30.40 -24.25
C GLY A 363 1.41 29.17 -23.78
N ASN A 364 2.71 29.36 -23.49
CA ASN A 364 3.61 28.29 -23.05
C ASN A 364 3.31 27.78 -21.62
N LYS A 365 2.31 28.33 -20.93
CA LYS A 365 1.86 27.88 -19.60
C LYS A 365 0.52 27.14 -19.64
N ALA A 366 0.03 26.77 -20.82
CA ALA A 366 -1.24 26.04 -20.96
C ALA A 366 -1.27 24.72 -20.18
N HIS A 367 -0.14 24.03 -20.02
CA HIS A 367 -0.04 22.79 -19.24
C HIS A 367 -0.39 22.97 -17.76
N VAL A 368 -0.19 24.16 -17.21
CA VAL A 368 -0.58 24.48 -15.82
C VAL A 368 -2.10 24.40 -15.67
N LEU A 369 -2.86 24.82 -16.69
CA LEU A 369 -4.33 24.71 -16.69
C LEU A 369 -4.80 23.25 -16.67
N ASN A 370 -4.04 22.32 -17.27
CA ASN A 370 -4.41 20.90 -17.26
C ASN A 370 -4.47 20.33 -15.83
N THR A 371 -3.59 20.79 -14.93
CA THR A 371 -3.60 20.35 -13.51
C THR A 371 -4.90 20.74 -12.80
N PHE A 372 -5.38 21.97 -13.02
CA PHE A 372 -6.64 22.44 -12.46
C PHE A 372 -7.86 21.82 -13.14
N GLN A 373 -7.80 21.66 -14.47
CA GLN A 373 -8.86 21.01 -15.22
C GLN A 373 -9.04 19.54 -14.78
N ALA A 374 -7.93 18.83 -14.50
CA ALA A 374 -7.96 17.46 -13.99
C ALA A 374 -8.74 17.35 -12.68
N SER A 375 -8.56 18.30 -11.75
CA SER A 375 -9.33 18.34 -10.50
C SER A 375 -10.84 18.45 -10.74
N THR A 376 -11.27 19.22 -11.75
CA THR A 376 -12.70 19.29 -12.13
C THR A 376 -13.21 17.99 -12.74
N HIS A 377 -12.41 17.31 -13.57
CA HIS A 377 -12.75 15.98 -14.09
C HIS A 377 -12.84 14.92 -12.97
N ARG A 378 -11.95 14.97 -11.96
CA ARG A 378 -12.06 14.11 -10.77
C ARG A 378 -13.37 14.35 -10.01
N ALA A 379 -13.79 15.60 -9.86
CA ALA A 379 -15.09 15.93 -9.26
C ALA A 379 -16.29 15.41 -10.07
N LEU A 380 -16.09 15.18 -11.37
CA LEU A 380 -17.05 14.56 -12.28
C LEU A 380 -16.93 13.02 -12.35
N GLN A 381 -16.02 12.40 -11.58
CA GLN A 381 -15.70 10.97 -11.64
C GLN A 381 -15.13 10.51 -12.99
N GLU A 382 -14.44 11.41 -13.70
CA GLU A 382 -13.79 11.19 -15.00
C GLU A 382 -12.29 10.99 -14.80
N ASP A 383 -11.94 9.91 -14.11
CA ASP A 383 -10.56 9.65 -13.68
C ASP A 383 -9.61 9.40 -14.86
N GLU A 384 -10.10 8.84 -15.98
CA GLU A 384 -9.29 8.62 -17.17
C GLU A 384 -8.89 9.94 -17.84
N GLU A 385 -9.83 10.86 -18.02
CA GLU A 385 -9.59 12.20 -18.54
C GLU A 385 -8.69 13.02 -17.61
N ALA A 386 -8.95 12.97 -16.30
CA ALA A 386 -8.11 13.63 -15.30
C ALA A 386 -6.67 13.12 -15.36
N ARG A 387 -6.49 11.80 -15.43
CA ARG A 387 -5.16 11.17 -15.57
C ARG A 387 -4.47 11.64 -16.85
N GLY A 388 -5.16 11.64 -17.99
CA GLY A 388 -4.61 12.13 -19.26
C GLY A 388 -4.08 13.56 -19.16
N LEU A 389 -4.86 14.47 -18.58
CA LEU A 389 -4.47 15.87 -18.39
C LEU A 389 -3.25 16.04 -17.49
N LEU A 390 -3.15 15.26 -16.41
CA LEU A 390 -1.99 15.28 -15.51
C LEU A 390 -0.73 14.77 -16.21
N LEU A 391 -0.86 13.71 -17.01
CA LEU A 391 0.25 13.17 -17.80
C LEU A 391 0.75 14.18 -18.84
N ASP A 392 -0.17 14.83 -19.57
CA ASP A 392 0.17 15.92 -20.50
C ASP A 392 0.93 17.06 -19.78
N ALA A 393 0.51 17.39 -18.55
CA ALA A 393 1.18 18.43 -17.77
C ALA A 393 2.60 18.03 -17.35
N ILE A 394 2.77 16.79 -16.92
CA ILE A 394 4.05 16.20 -16.49
C ILE A 394 5.00 16.02 -17.69
N GLU A 395 4.50 15.73 -18.88
CA GLU A 395 5.31 15.65 -20.09
C GLU A 395 5.98 17.00 -20.42
N VAL A 396 5.23 18.10 -20.26
CA VAL A 396 5.75 19.46 -20.47
C VAL A 396 6.67 19.89 -19.32
N ASN A 397 6.27 19.63 -18.06
CA ASN A 397 7.08 19.91 -16.89
C ASN A 397 7.07 18.73 -15.90
N PRO A 398 8.13 17.90 -15.87
CA PRO A 398 8.20 16.73 -15.00
C PRO A 398 8.48 17.07 -13.53
N PHE A 399 8.53 18.35 -13.16
CA PHE A 399 8.83 18.79 -11.79
C PHE A 399 7.59 19.31 -11.04
N LEU A 400 6.39 19.07 -11.57
CA LEU A 400 5.12 19.44 -10.94
C LEU A 400 4.77 18.47 -9.79
N ALA A 401 5.26 18.73 -8.59
CA ALA A 401 4.97 17.94 -7.39
C ALA A 401 3.47 17.76 -7.15
N GLY A 402 2.68 18.83 -7.33
CA GLY A 402 1.22 18.77 -7.23
C GLY A 402 0.55 17.80 -8.23
N ALA A 403 1.08 17.70 -9.46
CA ALA A 403 0.51 16.79 -10.47
C ALA A 403 0.75 15.32 -10.11
N TYR A 404 1.93 14.99 -9.55
CA TYR A 404 2.20 13.65 -9.03
C TYR A 404 1.34 13.32 -7.81
N LYS A 405 1.04 14.29 -6.95
CA LYS A 405 0.09 14.08 -5.84
C LYS A 405 -1.26 13.64 -6.37
N ASP A 406 -1.85 14.43 -7.28
CA ASP A 406 -3.18 14.16 -7.82
C ASP A 406 -3.23 12.84 -8.62
N LEU A 407 -2.17 12.53 -9.37
CA LEU A 407 -2.06 11.26 -10.08
C LEU A 407 -1.99 10.07 -9.11
N GLY A 408 -1.26 10.22 -8.00
CA GLY A 408 -1.20 9.21 -6.96
C GLY A 408 -2.55 8.94 -6.32
N ASP A 409 -3.36 9.98 -6.09
CA ASP A 409 -4.72 9.82 -5.57
C ASP A 409 -5.66 9.08 -6.53
N ILE A 410 -5.53 9.31 -7.85
CA ILE A 410 -6.29 8.58 -8.86
C ILE A 410 -5.90 7.11 -8.84
N TYR A 411 -4.61 6.80 -8.82
CA TYR A 411 -4.16 5.41 -8.73
C TYR A 411 -4.60 4.74 -7.42
N LEU A 412 -4.67 5.50 -6.32
CA LEU A 412 -5.21 4.98 -5.07
C LEU A 412 -6.69 4.61 -5.20
N SER A 413 -7.53 5.47 -5.80
CA SER A 413 -8.97 5.17 -5.98
C SER A 413 -9.21 3.99 -6.93
N GLU A 414 -8.29 3.74 -7.87
CA GLU A 414 -8.30 2.59 -8.77
C GLU A 414 -7.69 1.30 -8.16
N TYR A 415 -7.31 1.32 -6.86
CA TYR A 415 -6.60 0.22 -6.18
C TYR A 415 -5.21 -0.10 -6.73
N ALA A 416 -4.65 0.73 -7.62
CA ALA A 416 -3.28 0.67 -8.13
C ALA A 416 -2.26 1.25 -7.12
N THR A 417 -2.26 0.71 -5.90
CA THR A 417 -1.50 1.24 -4.75
C THR A 417 0.02 1.32 -4.98
N GLY A 418 0.59 0.44 -5.81
CA GLY A 418 2.01 0.52 -6.18
C GLY A 418 2.33 1.81 -6.93
N ASP A 419 1.53 2.13 -7.94
CA ASP A 419 1.68 3.35 -8.75
C ASP A 419 1.36 4.60 -7.94
N ALA A 420 0.35 4.53 -7.05
CA ALA A 420 0.01 5.62 -6.13
C ALA A 420 1.21 6.06 -5.29
N TRP A 421 1.87 5.12 -4.60
CA TRP A 421 3.02 5.43 -3.76
C TRP A 421 4.24 5.89 -4.56
N MET A 422 4.45 5.36 -5.77
CA MET A 422 5.53 5.86 -6.64
C MET A 422 5.30 7.33 -7.03
N CYS A 423 4.05 7.72 -7.32
CA CYS A 423 3.71 9.11 -7.62
C CYS A 423 3.94 10.00 -6.39
N TRP A 424 3.47 9.60 -5.21
CA TRP A 424 3.69 10.37 -3.99
C TRP A 424 5.17 10.46 -3.59
N GLU A 425 5.98 9.45 -3.89
CA GLU A 425 7.43 9.53 -3.73
C GLU A 425 8.08 10.52 -4.69
N ALA A 426 7.62 10.56 -5.95
CA ALA A 426 8.08 11.56 -6.90
C ALA A 426 7.74 12.97 -6.40
N ALA A 427 6.51 13.18 -5.93
CA ALA A 427 6.09 14.44 -5.33
C ALA A 427 6.96 14.83 -4.11
N ARG A 428 7.21 13.90 -3.19
CA ARG A 428 8.09 14.13 -2.01
C ARG A 428 9.53 14.41 -2.40
N LYS A 429 10.06 13.79 -3.44
CA LYS A 429 11.43 14.06 -3.90
C LYS A 429 11.56 15.48 -4.45
N LEU A 430 10.52 15.98 -5.10
CA LEU A 430 10.47 17.34 -5.64
C LEU A 430 10.25 18.39 -4.55
N ALA A 431 9.27 18.17 -3.69
CA ALA A 431 8.89 19.08 -2.63
C ALA A 431 8.51 18.29 -1.36
N PRO A 432 9.49 17.98 -0.47
CA PRO A 432 9.27 17.11 0.69
C PRO A 432 8.19 17.60 1.65
N ASP A 433 8.09 18.93 1.82
CA ASP A 433 7.18 19.59 2.76
C ASP A 433 5.93 20.15 2.06
N HIS A 434 5.64 19.71 0.83
CA HIS A 434 4.53 20.24 0.05
C HIS A 434 3.19 20.01 0.77
N ARG A 435 2.43 21.08 1.02
CA ARG A 435 1.18 21.04 1.82
C ARG A 435 0.17 20.00 1.33
N LEU A 436 0.14 19.75 0.02
CA LEU A 436 -0.75 18.76 -0.61
C LEU A 436 -0.43 17.31 -0.22
N LEU A 437 0.75 17.01 0.33
CA LEU A 437 1.13 15.65 0.75
C LEU A 437 0.73 15.35 2.20
N LYS A 438 0.08 16.29 2.89
CA LYS A 438 -0.31 16.14 4.29
C LYS A 438 -1.29 14.98 4.49
N ASP A 439 -2.28 14.85 3.61
CA ASP A 439 -3.26 13.75 3.63
C ASP A 439 -2.59 12.40 3.40
N VAL A 440 -1.60 12.32 2.51
CA VAL A 440 -0.79 11.11 2.28
C VAL A 440 -0.02 10.72 3.55
N ASN A 441 0.60 11.69 4.22
CA ASN A 441 1.34 11.45 5.47
C ASN A 441 0.40 11.00 6.61
N GLU A 442 -0.78 11.61 6.72
CA GLU A 442 -1.82 11.21 7.69
C GLU A 442 -2.36 9.80 7.39
N TRP A 443 -2.51 9.44 6.12
CA TRP A 443 -2.91 8.11 5.69
C TRP A 443 -1.86 7.07 6.06
N GLU A 444 -0.59 7.31 5.75
CA GLU A 444 0.51 6.43 6.16
C GLU A 444 0.59 6.28 7.69
N ALA A 445 0.38 7.35 8.45
CA ALA A 445 0.32 7.29 9.91
C ALA A 445 -0.85 6.41 10.41
N THR A 446 -2.01 6.50 9.75
CA THR A 446 -3.17 5.64 10.02
C THR A 446 -2.83 4.17 9.77
N LEU A 447 -2.18 3.86 8.64
CA LEU A 447 -1.74 2.49 8.33
C LEU A 447 -0.75 1.94 9.37
N VAL A 448 0.17 2.77 9.89
CA VAL A 448 1.07 2.36 10.98
C VAL A 448 0.30 2.11 12.28
N ALA A 449 -0.65 2.96 12.63
CA ALA A 449 -1.42 2.82 13.86
C ALA A 449 -2.35 1.60 13.83
N ASP A 450 -2.99 1.35 12.69
CA ASP A 450 -3.94 0.26 12.50
C ASP A 450 -3.26 -1.07 12.26
N HIS A 451 -2.12 -1.09 11.57
CA HIS A 451 -1.41 -2.30 11.16
C HIS A 451 0.10 -2.24 11.49
N PRO A 452 0.50 -1.98 12.76
CA PRO A 452 1.91 -1.81 13.14
C PRO A 452 2.73 -3.07 12.87
N GLU A 453 2.09 -4.23 12.89
CA GLU A 453 2.70 -5.52 12.65
C GLU A 453 3.16 -5.73 11.20
N TYR A 454 3.03 -4.75 10.31
CA TYR A 454 3.65 -4.76 8.98
C TYR A 454 4.98 -3.98 8.93
N PHE A 455 5.22 -3.09 9.89
CA PHE A 455 6.34 -2.14 9.86
C PHE A 455 7.42 -2.44 10.88
N GLU A 456 7.15 -3.30 11.86
CA GLU A 456 8.07 -3.63 12.93
C GLU A 456 8.87 -4.90 12.59
N GLY A 457 10.08 -4.70 12.06
CA GLY A 457 11.03 -5.76 11.73
C GLY A 457 11.68 -6.38 12.96
N GLY A 458 10.93 -7.17 13.73
CA GLY A 458 11.47 -7.90 14.89
C GLY A 458 11.69 -7.05 16.14
N ARG A 459 11.55 -5.72 16.12
CA ARG A 459 11.47 -4.90 17.35
C ARG A 459 10.14 -5.14 18.06
N ALA A 460 10.13 -5.09 19.39
CA ALA A 460 8.89 -5.23 20.16
C ALA A 460 7.97 -4.03 19.89
N LEU A 461 6.64 -4.27 19.90
CA LEU A 461 5.58 -3.25 19.91
C LEU A 461 5.74 -2.39 21.18
N GLY A 462 6.68 -1.46 21.15
CA GLY A 462 6.77 -0.37 22.09
C GLY A 462 5.86 0.72 21.59
N PHE A 463 4.67 0.86 22.17
CA PHE A 463 3.91 2.09 22.09
C PHE A 463 4.77 3.22 22.69
N ASP A 464 5.62 3.84 21.87
CA ASP A 464 6.29 5.08 22.23
C ASP A 464 5.50 6.23 21.62
N THR A 465 4.55 6.71 22.43
CA THR A 465 3.89 7.99 22.23
C THR A 465 4.93 9.10 22.34
N ARG A 466 5.60 9.41 21.23
CA ARG A 466 6.27 10.68 20.94
C ARG A 466 6.98 10.54 19.60
N LEU A 467 6.56 11.35 18.62
CA LEU A 467 7.48 12.24 17.90
C LEU A 467 6.67 13.27 17.09
N HIS A 468 7.20 14.49 17.13
CA HIS A 468 6.68 15.75 16.66
C HIS A 468 6.87 15.96 15.17
#